data_AF-K5X940-F1
#
_entry.id   AF-K5X940-F1
#
_cell.length_a   1.000
_cell.length_b   1.000
_cell.length_c   1.000
_cell.angle_alpha   90.00
_cell.angle_beta   90.00
_cell.angle_gamma   90.00
#
_symmetry.space_group_name_H-M   'P 1'
#
loop_
_entity.id
_entity.type
_entity.pdbx_description
1 polymer ?
#
loop_
_entity_poly.entity_id
_entity_poly.type
_entity_poly.pdbx_seq_one_letter_code
_entity_poly.pdbx_strand_id
1 'polypeptide(L)'
;MFIAAAEMDTDLPVEKIAVSPFDKSCSDADLVLCSSDRVEFFAHRATLTIASEVFANMSADAVPSTRFDIDSAYPHEDCDLPLTRLAEDGTTLDTLLRFLYPVERPVLPALRDALNVIVASSKYIINHATEDAPKQFETLAEE
;
A
#
# COMPACT_ATOMS: atom_id res chain seq x y z
N MET A 1 -42.28 27.95 7.84
CA MET A 1 -41.02 27.53 8.49
C MET A 1 -41.02 26.01 8.54
N PHE A 2 -40.40 25.35 7.55
CA PHE A 2 -39.98 23.95 7.61
C PHE A 2 -38.69 23.88 6.79
N ILE A 3 -37.57 23.70 7.47
CA ILE A 3 -36.26 23.55 6.85
C ILE A 3 -36.18 22.09 6.41
N ALA A 4 -35.98 21.86 5.11
CA ALA A 4 -35.67 20.55 4.57
C ALA A 4 -34.32 20.11 5.12
N ALA A 5 -34.30 18.95 5.79
CA ALA A 5 -33.05 18.29 6.16
C ALA A 5 -32.32 17.91 4.88
N ALA A 6 -31.08 18.40 4.74
CA ALA A 6 -30.16 17.92 3.72
C ALA A 6 -29.85 16.45 4.04
N GLU A 7 -30.12 15.56 3.09
CA GLU A 7 -29.61 14.20 3.12
C GLU A 7 -28.08 14.28 2.96
N MET A 8 -27.37 14.18 4.08
CA MET A 8 -25.95 13.88 4.09
C MET A 8 -25.82 12.40 3.77
N ASP A 9 -25.61 12.09 2.50
CA ASP A 9 -25.10 10.81 2.03
C ASP A 9 -23.68 10.65 2.56
N THR A 10 -23.54 10.11 3.77
CA THR A 10 -22.24 9.76 4.36
C THR A 10 -21.88 8.36 3.90
N ASP A 11 -21.47 8.22 2.64
CA ASP A 11 -20.71 7.05 2.21
C ASP A 11 -19.28 7.23 2.74
N LEU A 12 -19.08 6.88 4.03
CA LEU A 12 -17.75 6.84 4.62
C LEU A 12 -16.92 5.84 3.81
N PRO A 13 -15.72 6.22 3.32
CA PRO A 13 -14.94 5.32 2.48
C PRO A 13 -14.55 4.07 3.27
N VAL A 14 -15.13 2.93 2.88
CA VAL A 14 -14.88 1.62 3.49
C VAL A 14 -13.42 1.25 3.26
N GLU A 15 -12.66 1.11 4.35
CA GLU A 15 -11.32 0.54 4.33
C GLU A 15 -11.38 -0.89 3.79
N LYS A 16 -10.44 -1.23 2.90
CA LYS A 16 -10.39 -2.53 2.21
C LYS A 16 -9.09 -3.23 2.59
N ILE A 17 -9.16 -4.52 2.90
CA ILE A 17 -7.95 -5.33 3.07
C ILE A 17 -7.46 -5.74 1.67
N ALA A 18 -6.16 -5.64 1.44
CA ALA A 18 -5.52 -6.11 0.22
C ALA A 18 -5.76 -7.62 0.01
N VAL A 19 -5.55 -8.10 -1.21
CA VAL A 19 -5.62 -9.53 -1.51
C VAL A 19 -4.31 -10.23 -1.15
N SER A 20 -4.34 -11.57 -1.11
CA SER A 20 -3.13 -12.39 -0.97
C SER A 20 -2.02 -11.92 -1.94
N PRO A 21 -0.78 -11.75 -1.45
CA PRO A 21 -0.25 -12.28 -0.19
C PRO A 21 -0.32 -11.32 1.02
N PHE A 22 -0.97 -10.15 0.88
CA PHE A 22 -0.95 -9.08 1.89
C PHE A 22 -2.26 -9.01 2.72
N ASP A 23 -3.05 -10.08 2.70
CA ASP A 23 -4.37 -10.22 3.34
C ASP A 23 -4.32 -10.87 4.73
N LYS A 24 -3.13 -11.24 5.20
CA LYS A 24 -2.97 -12.04 6.42
C LYS A 24 -3.03 -11.20 7.69
N SER A 25 -3.59 -11.79 8.74
CA SER A 25 -3.77 -11.16 10.05
C SER A 25 -2.46 -10.90 10.82
N CYS A 26 -2.56 -10.20 11.94
CA CYS A 26 -1.44 -9.71 12.75
C CYS A 26 -0.55 -10.74 13.44
N SER A 27 -0.80 -12.03 13.20
CA SER A 27 0.16 -13.08 13.58
C SER A 27 1.32 -13.23 12.59
N ASP A 28 1.16 -12.74 11.35
CA ASP A 28 2.18 -12.87 10.28
C ASP A 28 2.92 -11.55 10.03
N ALA A 29 2.21 -10.42 10.05
CA ALA A 29 2.75 -9.09 9.78
C ALA A 29 3.21 -8.34 11.03
N ASP A 30 4.13 -7.39 10.85
CA ASP A 30 4.66 -6.51 11.91
C ASP A 30 4.41 -5.02 11.63
N LEU A 31 3.72 -4.70 10.53
CA LEU A 31 3.22 -3.37 10.18
C LEU A 31 2.01 -3.46 9.21
N VAL A 32 1.23 -2.39 9.14
CA VAL A 32 0.19 -2.19 8.13
C VAL A 32 0.53 -0.97 7.28
N LEU A 33 0.57 -1.12 5.95
CA LEU A 33 0.63 0.01 5.03
C LEU A 33 -0.78 0.33 4.55
N CYS A 34 -1.17 1.60 4.55
CA CYS A 34 -2.44 2.04 4.01
C CYS A 34 -2.19 2.89 2.76
N SER A 35 -2.77 2.50 1.63
CA SER A 35 -2.78 3.30 0.40
C SER A 35 -3.65 4.55 0.53
N SER A 36 -3.57 5.45 -0.45
CA SER A 36 -4.38 6.68 -0.48
C SER A 36 -5.88 6.43 -0.71
N ASP A 37 -6.23 5.32 -1.35
CA ASP A 37 -7.59 4.83 -1.54
C ASP A 37 -8.04 3.83 -0.45
N ARG A 38 -7.35 3.85 0.71
CA ARG A 38 -7.68 3.11 1.94
C ARG A 38 -7.66 1.59 1.80
N VAL A 39 -6.71 1.07 1.01
CA VAL A 39 -6.38 -0.35 0.97
C VAL A 39 -5.26 -0.63 1.96
N GLU A 40 -5.49 -1.56 2.88
CA GLU A 40 -4.54 -1.98 3.90
C GLU A 40 -3.75 -3.22 3.49
N PHE A 41 -2.43 -3.14 3.65
CA PHE A 41 -1.48 -4.19 3.31
C PHE A 41 -0.75 -4.62 4.56
N PHE A 42 -0.96 -5.87 4.96
CA PHE A 42 -0.22 -6.49 6.04
C PHE A 42 1.17 -6.90 5.53
N ALA A 43 2.20 -6.28 6.09
CA ALA A 43 3.56 -6.31 5.57
C ALA A 43 4.61 -6.59 6.66
N HIS A 44 5.85 -6.77 6.20
CA HIS A 44 7.00 -7.15 6.99
C HIS A 44 8.08 -6.06 6.92
N ARG A 45 8.42 -5.45 8.06
CA ARG A 45 9.41 -4.35 8.17
C ARG A 45 10.75 -4.78 7.64
N ALA A 46 11.15 -6.03 7.90
CA ALA A 46 12.42 -6.58 7.45
C ALA A 46 12.56 -6.52 5.92
N THR A 47 11.53 -6.95 5.18
CA THR A 47 11.52 -6.92 3.71
C THR A 47 11.61 -5.48 3.19
N LEU A 48 10.79 -4.57 3.74
CA LEU A 48 10.77 -3.18 3.31
C LEU A 48 12.08 -2.44 3.62
N THR A 49 12.67 -2.70 4.79
CA THR A 49 13.95 -2.10 5.25
C THR A 49 15.12 -2.57 4.39
N ILE A 50 15.15 -3.85 4.00
CA ILE A 50 16.17 -4.38 3.08
C ILE A 50 16.02 -3.75 1.70
N ALA A 51 14.77 -3.56 1.25
CA ALA A 51 14.49 -3.02 -0.07
C ALA A 51 14.73 -1.51 -0.20
N SER A 52 14.61 -0.75 0.90
CA SER A 52 14.56 0.71 0.87
C SER A 52 14.97 1.33 2.20
N GLU A 53 15.96 2.24 2.16
CA GLU A 53 16.30 3.09 3.29
C GLU A 53 15.16 4.07 3.66
N VAL A 54 14.33 4.46 2.69
CA VAL A 54 13.16 5.31 2.94
C VAL A 54 12.15 4.57 3.82
N PHE A 55 11.86 3.29 3.50
CA PHE A 55 11.00 2.48 4.35
C PHE A 55 11.64 2.15 5.71
N ALA A 56 12.97 1.97 5.76
CA ALA A 56 13.68 1.81 7.03
C ALA A 56 13.38 2.98 7.97
N ASN A 57 13.55 4.21 7.48
CA ASN A 57 13.30 5.44 8.23
C ASN A 57 11.81 5.60 8.59
N MET A 58 10.90 5.41 7.62
CA MET A 58 9.45 5.51 7.86
C MET A 58 8.97 4.51 8.92
N SER A 59 9.51 3.29 8.91
CA SER A 59 9.11 2.28 9.89
C SER A 59 9.56 2.65 11.31
N ALA A 60 10.72 3.32 11.46
CA ALA A 60 11.22 3.76 12.75
C ALA A 60 10.31 4.83 13.37
N ASP A 61 9.71 5.68 12.53
CA ASP A 61 8.78 6.73 12.92
C ASP A 61 7.32 6.27 12.99
N ALA A 62 7.04 5.01 12.67
CA ALA A 62 5.67 4.50 12.64
C ALA A 62 5.05 4.50 14.04
N VAL A 63 3.92 5.19 14.16
CA VAL A 63 3.19 5.30 15.42
C VAL A 63 2.42 3.99 15.63
N PRO A 64 2.40 3.43 16.86
CA PRO A 64 1.48 2.34 17.18
C PRO A 64 0.07 2.78 16.81
N SER A 65 -0.70 1.92 16.13
CA SER A 65 -2.10 2.22 15.83
C SER A 65 -2.86 2.33 17.14
N THR A 66 -2.91 3.53 17.70
CA THR A 66 -3.77 3.78 18.84
C THR A 66 -5.20 3.63 18.34
N ARG A 67 -6.04 2.90 19.08
CA ARG A 67 -7.48 2.66 18.86
C ARG A 67 -8.36 3.92 18.65
N PHE A 68 -7.76 5.09 18.44
CA PHE A 68 -8.38 6.41 18.36
C PHE A 68 -8.41 7.00 16.94
N ASP A 69 -8.00 6.26 15.91
CA ASP A 69 -8.45 6.55 14.54
C ASP A 69 -9.94 6.16 14.45
N ILE A 70 -10.81 7.02 15.00
CA ILE A 70 -12.28 6.85 15.11
C ILE A 70 -12.98 6.67 13.75
N ASP A 71 -12.25 6.92 12.65
CA ASP A 71 -12.72 6.79 11.27
C ASP A 71 -12.41 5.41 10.63
N SER A 72 -11.70 4.52 11.32
CA SER A 72 -11.48 3.16 10.83
C SER A 72 -12.71 2.29 11.16
N ALA A 73 -13.42 1.87 10.12
CA ALA A 73 -14.56 0.94 10.23
C ALA A 73 -14.10 -0.48 10.59
N TYR A 74 -12.79 -0.74 10.60
CA TYR A 74 -12.16 -1.96 11.07
C TYR A 74 -11.19 -1.64 12.20
N PRO A 75 -11.68 -1.44 13.44
CA PRO A 75 -10.82 -1.69 14.58
C PRO A 75 -10.42 -3.16 14.45
N HIS A 76 -9.20 -3.43 14.01
CA HIS A 76 -8.63 -4.75 14.14
C HIS A 76 -8.51 -4.98 15.65
N GLU A 77 -9.57 -5.50 16.28
CA GLU A 77 -9.74 -5.52 17.74
C GLU A 77 -8.60 -6.25 18.45
N ASP A 78 -7.86 -7.07 17.70
CA ASP A 78 -6.74 -7.91 18.12
C ASP A 78 -5.37 -7.52 17.49
N CYS A 79 -5.25 -6.36 16.83
CA CYS A 79 -4.03 -5.94 16.14
C CYS A 79 -3.50 -4.57 16.55
N ASP A 80 -2.45 -4.57 17.37
CA ASP A 80 -1.71 -3.35 17.73
C ASP A 80 -0.53 -3.08 16.78
N LEU A 81 -0.67 -3.43 15.49
CA LEU A 81 0.39 -3.20 14.50
C LEU A 81 0.49 -1.72 14.15
N PRO A 82 1.69 -1.16 13.94
CA PRO A 82 1.85 0.22 13.50
C PRO A 82 1.29 0.41 12.07
N LEU A 83 0.52 1.48 11.87
CA LEU A 83 -0.07 1.85 10.59
C LEU A 83 0.72 2.98 9.94
N THR A 84 1.12 2.79 8.68
CA THR A 84 1.81 3.80 7.87
C THR A 84 0.99 4.14 6.63
N ARG A 85 0.52 5.38 6.52
CA ARG A 85 -0.23 5.87 5.35
C ARG A 85 0.72 6.31 4.24
N LEU A 86 0.46 5.85 3.01
CA LEU A 86 1.23 6.13 1.81
C LEU A 86 0.38 6.91 0.79
N ALA A 87 1.02 7.52 -0.20
CA ALA A 87 0.33 8.38 -1.18
C ALA A 87 -0.17 7.61 -2.41
N GLU A 88 0.39 6.43 -2.62
CA GLU A 88 0.15 5.50 -3.71
C GLU A 88 -1.23 4.88 -3.54
N ASP A 89 -1.95 4.69 -4.65
CA ASP A 89 -3.17 3.89 -4.66
C ASP A 89 -2.86 2.40 -4.42
N GLY A 90 -3.89 1.62 -4.08
CA GLY A 90 -3.75 0.22 -3.74
C GLY A 90 -3.16 -0.62 -4.87
N THR A 91 -3.46 -0.29 -6.13
CA THR A 91 -2.92 -1.04 -7.29
C THR A 91 -1.42 -0.83 -7.43
N THR A 92 -0.98 0.42 -7.34
CA THR A 92 0.42 0.81 -7.41
C THR A 92 1.20 0.22 -6.25
N LEU A 93 0.65 0.28 -5.04
CA LEU A 93 1.29 -0.23 -3.84
C LEU A 93 1.37 -1.77 -3.85
N ASP A 94 0.29 -2.48 -4.21
CA ASP A 94 0.30 -3.95 -4.36
C ASP A 94 1.41 -4.39 -5.33
N THR A 95 1.45 -3.75 -6.49
CA THR A 95 2.42 -4.05 -7.54
C THR A 95 3.86 -3.80 -7.06
N LEU A 96 4.10 -2.66 -6.42
CA LEU A 96 5.40 -2.33 -5.85
C LEU A 96 5.83 -3.37 -4.81
N LEU A 97 4.94 -3.74 -3.90
CA LEU A 97 5.23 -4.75 -2.88
C LEU A 97 5.51 -6.12 -3.52
N ARG A 98 4.78 -6.55 -4.54
CA ARG A 98 5.09 -7.82 -5.23
C ARG A 98 6.46 -7.86 -5.89
N PHE A 99 7.05 -6.71 -6.25
CA PHE A 99 8.46 -6.66 -6.69
C PHE A 99 9.45 -6.86 -5.53
N LEU A 100 9.05 -6.55 -4.29
CA LEU A 100 9.89 -6.66 -3.09
C LEU A 100 9.82 -8.03 -2.42
N TYR A 101 8.67 -8.70 -2.51
CA TYR A 101 8.45 -9.97 -1.84
C TYR A 101 8.81 -11.15 -2.75
N PRO A 102 9.22 -12.30 -2.17
CA PRO A 102 9.50 -13.52 -2.91
C PRO A 102 8.20 -14.20 -3.36
N VAL A 103 7.43 -13.52 -4.20
CA VAL A 103 6.13 -13.93 -4.73
C VAL A 103 6.15 -13.85 -6.25
N GLU A 104 5.04 -14.23 -6.88
CA GLU A 104 4.93 -14.11 -8.33
C GLU A 104 5.08 -12.64 -8.75
N ARG A 105 6.03 -12.40 -9.67
CA ARG A 105 6.35 -11.07 -10.17
C ARG A 105 5.13 -10.52 -10.91
N PRO A 106 4.68 -9.29 -10.61
CA PRO A 106 3.47 -8.76 -11.22
C PRO A 106 3.69 -8.47 -12.70
N VAL A 107 2.63 -8.64 -13.47
CA VAL A 107 2.56 -8.20 -14.87
C VAL A 107 1.91 -6.82 -14.88
N LEU A 108 2.54 -5.86 -15.55
CA LEU A 108 2.04 -4.50 -15.70
C LEU A 108 1.16 -4.42 -16.96
N PRO A 109 -0.17 -4.30 -16.85
CA PRO A 109 -1.05 -4.40 -18.01
C PRO A 109 -1.10 -3.13 -18.85
N ALA A 110 -0.71 -1.98 -18.29
CA ALA A 110 -0.67 -0.70 -19.01
C ALA A 110 0.56 0.14 -18.67
N LEU A 111 0.94 1.02 -19.61
CA LEU A 111 2.03 1.99 -19.45
C LEU A 111 1.84 2.88 -18.22
N ARG A 112 0.60 3.25 -17.92
CA ARG A 112 0.30 4.09 -16.75
C ARG A 112 0.65 3.40 -15.43
N ASP A 113 0.34 2.12 -15.31
CA ASP A 113 0.59 1.35 -14.08
C ASP A 113 2.09 1.27 -13.81
N ALA A 114 2.87 1.09 -14.87
CA ALA A 114 4.30 1.09 -14.73
C ALA A 114 4.93 2.44 -14.46
N LEU A 115 4.44 3.51 -15.09
CA LEU A 115 4.90 4.85 -14.74
C LEU A 115 4.64 5.13 -13.26
N ASN A 116 3.47 4.76 -12.76
CA ASN A 116 3.16 4.87 -11.33
C ASN A 116 4.15 4.06 -10.47
N VAL A 117 4.44 2.81 -10.84
CA VAL A 117 5.40 1.95 -10.12
C VAL A 117 6.84 2.47 -10.21
N ILE A 118 7.26 3.03 -11.35
CA ILE A 118 8.59 3.64 -11.53
C ILE A 118 8.72 4.90 -10.68
N VAL A 119 7.67 5.75 -10.66
CA VAL A 119 7.64 6.95 -9.81
C VAL A 119 7.67 6.56 -8.33
N ALA A 120 6.87 5.57 -7.92
CA ALA A 120 6.85 5.08 -6.55
C ALA A 120 8.19 4.43 -6.15
N SER A 121 8.76 3.56 -6.98
CA SER A 121 10.07 2.94 -6.71
C SER A 121 11.20 3.96 -6.64
N SER A 122 11.16 5.02 -7.45
CA SER A 122 12.10 6.14 -7.35
C SER A 122 11.92 6.91 -6.03
N LYS A 123 10.67 7.19 -5.62
CA LYS A 123 10.35 7.84 -4.35
C LYS A 123 10.85 7.05 -3.14
N TYR A 124 10.75 5.73 -3.19
CA TYR A 124 11.20 4.84 -2.14
C TYR A 124 12.63 4.33 -2.33
N ILE A 125 13.37 4.78 -3.35
CA ILE A 125 14.76 4.35 -3.63
C ILE A 125 14.87 2.81 -3.68
N ILE A 126 13.96 2.17 -4.41
CA ILE A 126 13.91 0.71 -4.60
C ILE A 126 14.64 0.37 -5.90
N ASN A 127 15.94 0.11 -5.80
CA ASN A 127 16.82 -0.04 -6.97
C ASN A 127 16.43 -1.21 -7.89
N HIS A 128 15.95 -2.33 -7.37
CA HIS A 128 15.56 -3.48 -8.20
C HIS A 128 14.27 -3.25 -9.01
N ALA A 129 13.30 -2.50 -8.46
CA ALA A 129 12.06 -2.20 -9.17
C ALA A 129 12.31 -1.17 -10.30
N THR A 130 13.24 -0.24 -10.11
CA THR A 130 13.62 0.74 -11.14
C THR A 130 14.35 0.12 -12.33
N GLU A 131 14.96 -1.06 -12.18
CA GLU A 131 15.64 -1.75 -13.29
C GLU A 131 14.73 -2.70 -14.07
N ASP A 132 13.79 -3.36 -13.40
CA ASP A 132 12.99 -4.41 -14.04
C ASP A 132 11.67 -3.92 -14.64
N ALA A 133 11.05 -2.89 -14.05
CA ALA A 133 9.85 -2.31 -14.63
C ALA A 133 10.11 -1.77 -16.04
N PRO A 134 11.20 -1.00 -16.33
CA PRO A 134 11.49 -0.53 -17.69
C PRO A 134 11.73 -1.65 -18.71
N LYS A 135 12.34 -2.78 -18.31
CA LYS A 135 12.57 -3.92 -19.21
C LYS A 135 11.26 -4.53 -19.73
N GLN A 136 10.20 -4.54 -18.91
CA GLN A 136 8.87 -4.96 -19.37
C GLN A 136 8.29 -3.98 -20.41
N PHE A 137 8.71 -2.71 -20.43
CA PHE A 137 8.25 -1.71 -21.41
C PHE A 137 8.93 -1.79 -22.75
N GLU A 138 10.21 -2.13 -22.80
CA GLU A 138 10.89 -2.35 -24.09
C GLU A 138 10.18 -3.44 -24.91
N THR A 139 9.63 -4.47 -24.24
CA THR A 139 8.83 -5.51 -24.90
C THR A 139 7.45 -5.03 -25.36
N LEU A 140 6.81 -4.09 -24.64
CA LEU A 140 5.48 -3.56 -24.99
C LEU A 140 5.52 -2.43 -26.03
N ALA A 141 6.65 -1.73 -26.18
CA ALA A 141 6.83 -0.67 -27.17
C ALA A 141 7.16 -1.20 -28.59
N GLU A 142 7.46 -2.50 -28.70
CA GLU A 142 7.75 -3.20 -29.95
C GLU A 142 6.53 -3.95 -30.54
N GLU A 143 5.38 -3.94 -29.85
CA GLU A 143 4.08 -4.44 -30.33
C GLU A 143 3.16 -3.31 -30.82
#